data_AF-U4KNR4-F1
#
_entry.id   AF-U4KNR4-F1
#
_cell.length_a   1.000
_cell.length_b   1.000
_cell.length_c   1.000
_cell.angle_alpha   90.00
_cell.angle_beta   90.00
_cell.angle_gamma   90.00
#
_symmetry.space_group_name_H-M   'P 1'
#
loop_
_entity.id
_entity.type
_entity.pdbx_description
1 polymer ?
#
loop_
_entity_poly.entity_id
_entity_poly.type
_entity_poly.pdbx_seq_one_letter_code
_entity_poly.pdbx_strand_id
1 'polypeptide(L)'
;MNQKDEINFDELFEDNKKETDFIKKSTDFSKQRSLISIVVYLLISILGGLIVSVIFISVQPESVVRRNAYEEMAYQIDKNKYAIGYMAQDEFDSLDASFKSEVKIIYELNGFVFLANPENNYLKNDSPYLLDEILTIYVDTDTTWKNDTNETKIIRYRYSDNDEFQILFDPVFESRDGYQTVQATAGFAPEAAATLQFIVYVILMISIVPLFFNQLKSEWRSSKLSLAGWLPIILIGYFYMIAGNIVGNALSGILSTLFNYEMTTSLNQAAIEEMMLSSSGLLMIIPVVFFAPVVEELVFRKAIFSLFKNEYMALLISSLLFGLIHVSSEASLAAFVVNGVTYIVSGFALGYVYIKNKHNIWASIFVHAFSNAVSVIMIFLLAV
;
A
#
# COMPACT_ATOMS: atom_id res chain seq x y z
N MET A 1 5.13 63.43 12.79
CA MET A 1 5.06 62.73 14.09
C MET A 1 5.16 61.25 13.80
N ASN A 2 6.35 60.67 13.95
CA ASN A 2 6.54 59.22 13.94
C ASN A 2 6.47 58.75 15.38
N GLN A 3 5.38 58.10 15.79
CA GLN A 3 5.39 57.28 16.99
C GLN A 3 6.30 56.09 16.72
N LYS A 4 7.43 56.04 17.41
CA LYS A 4 8.19 54.80 17.57
C LYS A 4 7.32 53.91 18.45
N ASP A 5 6.92 52.75 17.93
CA ASP A 5 6.40 51.66 18.76
C ASP A 5 7.50 51.29 19.74
N GLU A 6 7.36 51.73 20.99
CA GLU A 6 8.19 51.26 22.10
C GLU A 6 7.82 49.80 22.32
N ILE A 7 8.72 48.91 21.90
CA ILE A 7 8.63 47.48 22.19
C ILE A 7 8.66 47.34 23.72
N ASN A 8 7.53 47.00 24.31
CA ASN A 8 7.43 46.76 25.74
C ASN A 8 8.15 45.44 26.06
N PHE A 9 9.33 45.55 26.66
CA PHE A 9 10.13 44.38 27.02
C PHE A 9 9.40 43.44 27.96
N ASP A 10 8.53 43.94 28.85
CA ASP A 10 7.78 43.10 29.79
C ASP A 10 6.73 42.22 29.07
N GLU A 11 6.10 42.73 28.00
CA GLU A 11 5.20 41.92 27.15
C GLU A 11 5.96 40.80 26.42
N LEU A 12 7.17 41.08 25.92
CA LEU A 12 8.03 40.05 25.32
C LEU A 12 8.43 38.97 26.32
N PHE A 13 8.71 39.31 27.58
CA PHE A 13 9.05 38.33 28.60
C PHE A 13 7.83 37.52 29.06
N GLU A 14 6.64 38.14 29.16
CA GLU A 14 5.41 37.41 29.46
C GLU A 14 5.01 36.44 28.34
N ASP A 15 5.11 36.85 27.08
CA ASP A 15 4.77 36.00 25.94
C ASP A 15 5.75 34.83 25.82
N ASN A 16 7.06 35.07 26.01
CA ASN A 16 8.04 33.99 26.08
C ASN A 16 7.77 33.02 27.24
N LYS A 17 7.32 33.52 28.40
CA LYS A 17 6.98 32.69 29.55
C LYS A 17 5.71 31.86 29.31
N LYS A 18 4.65 32.47 28.77
CA LYS A 18 3.40 31.79 28.36
C LYS A 18 3.68 30.72 27.30
N GLU A 19 4.56 31.00 26.35
CA GLU A 19 4.98 30.03 25.33
C GLU A 19 5.79 28.87 25.93
N THR A 20 6.72 29.18 26.83
CA THR A 20 7.53 28.16 27.54
C THR A 20 6.65 27.26 28.42
N ASP A 21 5.69 27.84 29.14
CA ASP A 21 4.75 27.11 29.99
C ASP A 21 3.76 26.27 29.15
N PHE A 22 3.32 26.78 27.99
CA PHE A 22 2.53 26.00 27.03
C PHE A 22 3.31 24.77 26.55
N ILE A 23 4.55 24.96 26.08
CA ILE A 23 5.41 23.87 25.59
C ILE A 23 5.62 22.81 26.67
N LYS A 24 5.90 23.23 27.91
CA LYS A 24 6.13 22.32 29.05
C LYS A 24 4.87 21.53 29.44
N LYS A 25 3.69 22.12 29.33
CA LYS A 25 2.41 21.47 29.62
C LYS A 25 1.97 20.53 28.49
N SER A 26 2.28 20.85 27.23
CA SER A 26 1.97 19.99 26.08
C SER A 26 2.90 18.79 25.93
N THR A 27 4.10 18.83 26.52
CA THR A 27 5.03 17.68 26.56
C THR A 27 4.59 16.57 27.52
N ASP A 28 3.65 16.83 28.44
CA ASP A 28 3.09 15.79 29.31
C ASP A 28 2.01 14.99 28.56
N PHE A 29 2.47 14.03 27.74
CA PHE A 29 1.60 13.14 26.99
C PHE A 29 1.27 11.90 27.82
N SER A 30 0.03 11.83 28.31
CA SER A 30 -0.40 10.71 29.16
C SER A 30 -0.48 9.41 28.38
N LYS A 31 0.10 8.32 28.91
CA LYS A 31 0.00 6.95 28.36
C LYS A 31 -1.43 6.51 28.03
N GLN A 32 -2.41 7.01 28.79
CA GLN A 32 -3.83 6.72 28.54
C GLN A 32 -4.29 7.23 27.16
N ARG A 33 -3.91 8.44 26.77
CA ARG A 33 -4.23 8.97 25.43
C ARG A 33 -3.57 8.16 24.33
N SER A 34 -2.34 7.71 24.55
CA SER A 34 -1.64 6.80 23.63
C SER A 34 -2.43 5.52 23.40
N LEU A 35 -2.83 4.84 24.48
CA LEU A 35 -3.62 3.62 24.41
C LEU A 35 -4.97 3.85 23.72
N ILE A 36 -5.66 4.95 24.04
CA ILE A 36 -6.91 5.32 23.38
C ILE A 36 -6.69 5.49 21.88
N SER A 37 -5.65 6.22 21.45
CA SER A 37 -5.39 6.45 20.02
C SER A 37 -5.09 5.16 19.25
N ILE A 38 -4.36 4.22 19.85
CA ILE A 38 -4.06 2.92 19.25
C ILE A 38 -5.35 2.10 19.11
N VAL A 39 -6.17 2.06 20.16
CA VAL A 39 -7.46 1.35 20.14
C VAL A 39 -8.41 1.97 19.12
N VAL A 40 -8.52 3.29 19.08
CA VAL A 40 -9.35 4.03 18.10
C VAL A 40 -8.89 3.73 16.68
N TYR A 41 -7.58 3.77 16.41
CA TYR A 41 -7.01 3.42 15.11
C TYR A 41 -7.41 1.99 14.70
N LEU A 42 -7.18 0.99 15.55
CA LEU A 42 -7.51 -0.40 15.25
C LEU A 42 -9.03 -0.63 15.08
N LEU A 43 -9.86 -0.03 15.95
CA LEU A 43 -11.31 -0.16 15.88
C LEU A 43 -11.87 0.48 14.59
N ILE A 44 -11.38 1.65 14.19
CA ILE A 44 -11.84 2.29 12.96
C ILE A 44 -11.34 1.53 11.73
N SER A 45 -10.07 1.13 11.69
CA SER A 45 -9.50 0.40 10.55
C SER A 45 -10.16 -0.96 10.34
N ILE A 46 -10.60 -1.64 11.41
CA ILE A 46 -11.25 -2.96 11.31
C ILE A 46 -12.78 -2.83 11.28
N LEU A 47 -13.39 -2.36 12.38
CA LEU A 47 -14.85 -2.32 12.53
C LEU A 47 -15.48 -1.12 11.82
N GLY A 48 -14.81 0.04 11.86
CA GLY A 48 -15.27 1.24 11.16
C GLY A 48 -15.30 1.01 9.66
N GLY A 49 -14.24 0.43 9.09
CA GLY A 49 -14.18 0.02 7.69
C GLY A 49 -15.35 -0.90 7.31
N LEU A 50 -15.60 -1.95 8.10
CA LEU A 50 -16.73 -2.86 7.86
C LEU A 50 -18.09 -2.14 7.89
N ILE A 51 -18.34 -1.29 8.88
CA ILE A 51 -19.60 -0.56 9.00
C ILE A 51 -19.79 0.41 7.82
N VAL A 52 -18.74 1.17 7.48
CA VAL A 52 -18.78 2.09 6.34
C VAL A 52 -19.04 1.32 5.04
N SER A 53 -18.40 0.18 4.83
CA SER A 53 -18.65 -0.69 3.68
C SER A 53 -20.08 -1.20 3.62
N VAL A 54 -20.66 -1.67 4.73
CA VAL A 54 -22.07 -2.12 4.78
C VAL A 54 -23.03 -0.99 4.44
N ILE A 55 -22.81 0.21 5.01
CA ILE A 55 -23.62 1.39 4.70
C ILE A 55 -23.47 1.75 3.23
N PHE A 56 -22.25 1.75 2.70
CA PHE A 56 -21.97 2.10 1.31
C PHE A 56 -22.67 1.14 0.34
N ILE A 57 -22.57 -0.17 0.56
CA ILE A 57 -23.29 -1.19 -0.23
C ILE A 57 -24.81 -0.97 -0.18
N SER A 58 -25.35 -0.57 0.99
CA SER A 58 -26.79 -0.33 1.13
C SER A 58 -27.30 0.89 0.35
N VAL A 59 -26.43 1.86 0.06
CA VAL A 59 -26.76 3.09 -0.65
C VAL A 59 -26.41 3.00 -2.14
N GLN A 60 -25.31 2.31 -2.47
CA GLN A 60 -24.79 2.10 -3.83
C GLN A 60 -24.49 0.62 -4.06
N PRO A 61 -25.51 -0.24 -4.23
CA PRO A 61 -25.31 -1.67 -4.43
C PRO A 61 -24.51 -2.00 -5.70
N GLU A 62 -24.57 -1.15 -6.72
CA GLU A 62 -23.79 -1.24 -7.96
C GLU A 62 -22.27 -1.03 -7.77
N SER A 63 -21.85 -0.57 -6.58
CA SER A 63 -20.43 -0.39 -6.25
C SER A 63 -19.67 -1.71 -6.07
N VAL A 64 -20.38 -2.83 -5.93
CA VAL A 64 -19.79 -4.17 -5.80
C VAL A 64 -19.73 -4.80 -7.18
N VAL A 65 -18.51 -5.04 -7.65
CA VAL A 65 -18.23 -5.78 -8.88
C VAL A 65 -18.08 -7.25 -8.53
N ARG A 66 -18.76 -8.08 -9.30
CA ARG A 66 -18.61 -9.53 -9.24
C ARG A 66 -18.01 -9.97 -10.56
N ARG A 67 -16.90 -10.70 -10.50
CA ARG A 67 -16.31 -11.34 -11.67
C ARG A 67 -16.39 -12.85 -11.49
N ASN A 68 -16.89 -13.56 -12.49
CA ASN A 68 -16.72 -15.01 -12.54
C ASN A 68 -15.24 -15.36 -12.79
N ALA A 69 -14.88 -16.64 -12.71
CA ALA A 69 -13.47 -17.04 -12.79
C ALA A 69 -12.81 -16.71 -14.15
N TYR A 70 -13.58 -16.70 -15.24
CA TYR A 70 -13.10 -16.37 -16.59
C TYR A 70 -12.90 -14.86 -16.78
N GLU A 71 -13.82 -14.05 -16.27
CA GLU A 71 -13.73 -12.59 -16.26
C GLU A 71 -12.56 -12.12 -15.39
N GLU A 72 -12.39 -12.74 -14.21
CA GLU A 72 -11.25 -12.44 -13.35
C GLU A 72 -9.94 -12.86 -14.03
N MET A 73 -9.89 -14.00 -14.74
CA MET A 73 -8.70 -14.39 -15.48
C MET A 73 -8.35 -13.38 -16.58
N ALA A 74 -9.33 -12.91 -17.36
CA ALA A 74 -9.11 -11.88 -18.38
C ALA A 74 -8.57 -10.58 -17.75
N TYR A 75 -9.15 -10.18 -16.62
CA TYR A 75 -8.71 -9.03 -15.84
C TYR A 75 -7.26 -9.17 -15.32
N GLN A 76 -6.88 -10.35 -14.81
CA GLN A 76 -5.50 -10.60 -14.34
C GLN A 76 -4.48 -10.61 -15.47
N ILE A 77 -4.86 -11.11 -16.66
CA ILE A 77 -4.02 -11.06 -17.87
C ILE A 77 -3.77 -9.61 -18.28
N ASP A 78 -4.79 -8.76 -18.28
CA ASP A 78 -4.65 -7.35 -18.63
C ASP A 78 -3.71 -6.59 -17.68
N LYS A 79 -3.71 -6.89 -16.39
CA LYS A 79 -2.80 -6.23 -15.44
C LYS A 79 -1.33 -6.59 -15.61
N ASN A 80 -1.01 -7.62 -16.40
CA ASN A 80 0.33 -8.17 -16.44
C ASN A 80 0.87 -8.36 -17.87
N LYS A 81 1.84 -7.51 -18.25
CA LYS A 81 2.47 -7.51 -19.58
C LYS A 81 3.31 -8.77 -19.89
N TYR A 82 3.40 -9.72 -18.97
CA TYR A 82 4.06 -11.02 -19.15
C TYR A 82 3.09 -12.20 -19.01
N ALA A 83 1.80 -11.94 -18.78
CA ALA A 83 0.81 -12.97 -18.52
C ALA A 83 0.25 -13.60 -19.79
N ILE A 84 -0.03 -14.89 -19.67
CA ILE A 84 -0.76 -15.72 -20.63
C ILE A 84 -1.78 -16.54 -19.85
N GLY A 85 -2.96 -16.75 -20.41
CA GLY A 85 -3.93 -17.71 -19.91
C GLY A 85 -4.63 -18.42 -21.05
N TYR A 86 -5.52 -19.35 -20.71
CA TYR A 86 -6.33 -20.05 -21.69
C TYR A 86 -7.72 -20.36 -21.13
N MET A 87 -8.70 -20.42 -22.01
CA MET A 87 -10.08 -20.84 -21.69
C MET A 87 -10.73 -21.51 -22.91
N ALA A 88 -11.85 -22.20 -22.70
CA ALA A 88 -12.61 -22.75 -23.80
C ALA A 88 -13.20 -21.65 -24.68
N GLN A 89 -13.43 -21.94 -25.96
CA GLN A 89 -13.94 -20.96 -26.93
C GLN A 89 -15.32 -20.43 -26.52
N ASP A 90 -16.21 -21.29 -26.01
CA ASP A 90 -17.54 -20.91 -25.55
C ASP A 90 -17.50 -20.05 -24.29
N GLU A 91 -16.56 -20.31 -23.39
CA GLU A 91 -16.28 -19.48 -22.22
C GLU A 91 -15.81 -18.07 -22.66
N PHE A 92 -14.86 -18.00 -23.61
CA PHE A 92 -14.41 -16.73 -24.17
C PHE A 92 -15.54 -15.99 -24.88
N ASP A 93 -16.36 -16.70 -25.66
CA ASP A 93 -17.50 -16.12 -26.36
C ASP A 93 -18.56 -15.57 -25.39
N SER A 94 -18.64 -16.12 -24.17
CA SER A 94 -19.52 -15.65 -23.11
C SER A 94 -19.02 -14.40 -22.36
N LEU A 95 -17.74 -14.04 -22.48
CA LEU A 95 -17.18 -12.85 -21.83
C LEU A 95 -17.87 -11.57 -22.31
N ASP A 96 -18.11 -10.67 -21.36
CA ASP A 96 -18.54 -9.30 -21.64
C ASP A 96 -17.56 -8.58 -22.56
N ALA A 97 -18.08 -7.66 -23.38
CA ALA A 97 -17.30 -6.97 -24.40
C ALA A 97 -16.14 -6.13 -23.81
N SER A 98 -16.26 -5.66 -22.56
CA SER A 98 -15.18 -4.97 -21.85
C SER A 98 -13.98 -5.88 -21.66
N PHE A 99 -14.15 -7.06 -21.08
CA PHE A 99 -13.05 -8.01 -20.84
C PHE A 99 -12.44 -8.52 -22.14
N LYS A 100 -13.25 -8.75 -23.18
CA LYS A 100 -12.71 -9.11 -24.51
C LYS A 100 -11.78 -8.06 -25.10
N SER A 101 -12.01 -6.78 -24.78
CA SER A 101 -11.15 -5.69 -25.27
C SER A 101 -9.83 -5.55 -24.51
N GLU A 102 -9.75 -6.13 -23.31
CA GLU A 102 -8.59 -6.11 -22.41
C GLU A 102 -7.58 -7.23 -22.71
N VAL A 103 -7.97 -8.24 -23.50
CA VAL A 103 -7.11 -9.39 -23.85
C VAL A 103 -7.02 -9.59 -25.35
N LYS A 104 -5.94 -10.24 -25.80
CA LYS A 104 -5.73 -10.61 -27.21
C LYS A 104 -5.63 -12.12 -27.36
N ILE A 105 -6.38 -12.69 -28.30
CA ILE A 105 -6.18 -14.08 -28.72
C ILE A 105 -4.84 -14.18 -29.45
N ILE A 106 -3.97 -15.03 -28.94
CA ILE A 106 -2.63 -15.28 -29.50
C ILE A 106 -2.55 -16.62 -30.22
N TYR A 107 -3.42 -17.57 -29.86
CA TYR A 107 -3.47 -18.89 -30.47
C TYR A 107 -4.82 -19.56 -30.21
N GLU A 108 -5.22 -20.47 -31.10
CA GLU A 108 -6.44 -21.28 -30.98
C GLU A 108 -6.08 -22.75 -31.22
N LEU A 109 -6.49 -23.63 -30.30
CA LEU A 109 -6.18 -25.06 -30.40
C LEU A 109 -7.27 -25.91 -29.74
N ASN A 110 -7.83 -26.85 -30.49
CA ASN A 110 -8.76 -27.88 -30.00
C ASN A 110 -9.93 -27.34 -29.16
N GLY A 111 -10.50 -26.21 -29.57
CA GLY A 111 -11.63 -25.58 -28.88
C GLY A 111 -11.25 -24.69 -27.70
N PHE A 112 -9.95 -24.45 -27.48
CA PHE A 112 -9.44 -23.46 -26.51
C PHE A 112 -8.85 -22.25 -27.21
N VAL A 113 -8.99 -21.09 -26.57
CA VAL A 113 -8.30 -19.85 -26.93
C VAL A 113 -7.20 -19.58 -25.92
N PHE A 114 -6.04 -19.16 -26.41
CA PHE A 114 -4.93 -18.67 -25.60
C PHE A 114 -4.92 -17.16 -25.67
N LEU A 115 -4.85 -16.54 -24.49
CA LEU A 115 -5.02 -15.12 -24.28
C LEU A 115 -3.76 -14.53 -23.67
N ALA A 116 -3.40 -13.32 -24.10
CA ALA A 116 -2.34 -12.53 -23.48
C ALA A 116 -2.75 -11.06 -23.42
N ASN A 117 -2.03 -10.29 -22.59
CA ASN A 117 -2.12 -8.84 -22.60
C ASN A 117 -1.85 -8.31 -24.04
N PRO A 118 -2.64 -7.38 -24.58
CA PRO A 118 -2.43 -6.82 -25.92
C PRO A 118 -1.04 -6.19 -26.13
N GLU A 119 -0.45 -5.65 -25.06
CA GLU A 119 0.90 -5.10 -25.00
C GLU A 119 1.95 -6.08 -24.46
N ASN A 120 1.66 -7.39 -24.43
CA ASN A 120 2.54 -8.40 -23.87
C ASN A 120 3.96 -8.31 -24.47
N ASN A 121 4.97 -8.34 -23.61
CA ASN A 121 6.35 -8.07 -24.00
C ASN A 121 6.95 -9.17 -24.90
N TYR A 122 6.42 -10.39 -24.86
CA TYR A 122 6.84 -11.49 -25.75
C TYR A 122 6.20 -11.37 -27.14
N LEU A 123 4.98 -10.83 -27.24
CA LEU A 123 4.31 -10.56 -28.51
C LEU A 123 5.04 -9.50 -29.35
N LYS A 124 5.67 -8.52 -28.69
CA LYS A 124 6.39 -7.43 -29.37
C LYS A 124 7.68 -7.87 -30.07
N ASN A 125 8.24 -9.01 -29.69
CA ASN A 125 9.55 -9.47 -30.14
C ASN A 125 9.50 -10.65 -31.13
N ASP A 126 8.32 -11.02 -31.66
CA ASP A 126 8.10 -12.22 -32.50
C ASP A 126 8.81 -13.46 -31.92
N SER A 127 8.67 -13.64 -30.61
CA SER A 127 9.47 -14.58 -29.85
C SER A 127 9.03 -16.03 -30.13
N PRO A 128 9.92 -16.91 -30.66
CA PRO A 128 9.58 -18.33 -30.86
C PRO A 128 9.23 -19.03 -29.54
N TYR A 129 9.69 -18.49 -28.40
CA TYR A 129 9.38 -18.98 -27.06
C TYR A 129 7.88 -18.96 -26.75
N LEU A 130 7.11 -18.02 -27.30
CA LEU A 130 5.68 -17.93 -27.01
C LEU A 130 4.92 -19.12 -27.59
N LEU A 131 5.26 -19.54 -28.81
CA LEU A 131 4.64 -20.70 -29.46
C LEU A 131 5.04 -22.01 -28.79
N ASP A 132 6.33 -22.17 -28.45
CA ASP A 132 6.81 -23.33 -27.68
C ASP A 132 6.15 -23.40 -26.29
N GLU A 133 5.88 -22.26 -25.67
CA GLU A 133 5.20 -22.18 -24.39
C GLU A 133 3.70 -22.49 -24.47
N ILE A 134 2.98 -21.98 -25.48
CA ILE A 134 1.59 -22.36 -25.77
C ILE A 134 1.49 -23.88 -25.98
N LEU A 135 2.44 -24.46 -26.73
CA LEU A 135 2.52 -25.89 -26.95
C LEU A 135 2.86 -26.65 -25.66
N THR A 136 3.66 -26.08 -24.76
CA THR A 136 3.94 -26.65 -23.43
C THR A 136 2.69 -26.63 -22.55
N ILE A 137 1.95 -25.53 -22.48
CA ILE A 137 0.67 -25.45 -21.74
C ILE A 137 -0.31 -26.52 -22.21
N TYR A 138 -0.33 -26.82 -23.51
CA TYR A 138 -1.20 -27.85 -24.09
C TYR A 138 -0.70 -29.28 -23.87
N VAL A 139 0.62 -29.51 -23.86
CA VAL A 139 1.22 -30.84 -23.68
C VAL A 139 1.28 -31.24 -22.20
N ASP A 140 1.22 -30.27 -21.28
CA ASP A 140 1.69 -30.50 -19.94
C ASP A 140 0.62 -30.57 -18.85
N THR A 141 0.16 -31.79 -18.62
CA THR A 141 -0.47 -32.19 -17.35
C THR A 141 0.53 -32.75 -16.33
N ASP A 142 1.86 -32.76 -16.56
CA ASP A 142 2.79 -33.51 -15.68
C ASP A 142 4.33 -33.25 -15.76
N THR A 143 4.84 -32.10 -16.22
CA THR A 143 6.28 -31.87 -16.42
C THR A 143 6.78 -30.53 -15.87
N THR A 144 7.53 -30.63 -14.78
CA THR A 144 8.30 -29.50 -14.26
C THR A 144 9.46 -29.17 -15.19
N TRP A 145 9.35 -28.09 -15.98
CA TRP A 145 10.50 -27.47 -16.64
C TRP A 145 11.17 -26.44 -15.72
N LYS A 146 12.47 -26.63 -15.44
CA LYS A 146 13.32 -25.61 -14.82
C LYS A 146 14.06 -24.87 -15.92
N ASN A 147 13.72 -23.60 -16.15
CA ASN A 147 14.53 -22.74 -17.01
C ASN A 147 15.59 -22.04 -16.15
N ASP A 148 16.83 -22.50 -16.28
CA ASP A 148 18.03 -21.80 -15.79
C ASP A 148 18.38 -20.72 -16.82
N THR A 149 17.86 -19.51 -16.66
CA THR A 149 18.43 -18.26 -17.16
C THR A 149 17.59 -17.09 -16.64
N ASN A 150 18.24 -15.98 -16.29
CA ASN A 150 17.64 -14.76 -15.74
C ASN A 150 16.73 -14.00 -16.74
N GLU A 151 15.84 -14.68 -17.45
CA GLU A 151 14.87 -14.09 -18.34
C GLU A 151 13.49 -14.10 -17.67
N THR A 152 12.72 -13.03 -17.90
CA THR A 152 11.45 -12.77 -17.23
C THR A 152 10.55 -14.01 -17.31
N LYS A 153 9.95 -14.40 -16.18
CA LYS A 153 9.13 -15.61 -16.07
C LYS A 153 7.75 -15.31 -16.66
N ILE A 154 7.30 -16.10 -17.63
CA ILE A 154 5.92 -16.03 -18.11
C ILE A 154 4.98 -16.46 -16.98
N ILE A 155 3.95 -15.65 -16.74
CA ILE A 155 2.96 -15.90 -15.70
C ILE A 155 1.75 -16.59 -16.35
N ARG A 156 1.45 -17.79 -15.88
CA ARG A 156 0.41 -18.65 -16.46
C ARG A 156 -0.82 -18.62 -15.58
N TYR A 157 -1.94 -18.11 -16.11
CA TYR A 157 -3.22 -18.14 -15.42
C TYR A 157 -4.09 -19.31 -15.88
N ARG A 158 -4.79 -19.95 -14.94
CA ARG A 158 -5.91 -20.85 -15.20
C ARG A 158 -7.09 -20.46 -14.30
N TYR A 159 -8.32 -20.66 -14.73
CA TYR A 159 -9.47 -20.48 -13.85
C TYR A 159 -9.67 -21.73 -12.96
N SER A 160 -10.34 -21.55 -11.82
CA SER A 160 -10.77 -22.64 -10.95
C SER A 160 -12.09 -23.24 -11.41
N ASP A 161 -12.22 -24.56 -11.33
CA ASP A 161 -13.50 -25.25 -11.57
C ASP A 161 -14.53 -25.03 -10.45
N ASN A 162 -14.15 -24.35 -9.36
CA ASN A 162 -15.02 -24.01 -8.24
C ASN A 162 -15.51 -22.56 -8.35
N ASP A 163 -16.81 -22.37 -8.55
CA ASP A 163 -17.49 -21.07 -8.64
C ASP A 163 -17.75 -20.38 -7.27
N GLU A 164 -17.01 -20.75 -6.22
CA GLU A 164 -17.15 -20.06 -4.93
C GLU A 164 -16.52 -18.66 -5.00
N PHE A 165 -17.35 -17.63 -4.86
CA PHE A 165 -16.91 -16.24 -4.81
C PHE A 165 -16.03 -15.97 -3.59
N GLN A 166 -14.78 -15.56 -3.83
CA GLN A 166 -13.89 -15.07 -2.80
C GLN A 166 -14.06 -13.56 -2.60
N ILE A 167 -14.09 -13.13 -1.35
CA ILE A 167 -14.06 -11.72 -0.94
C ILE A 167 -12.60 -11.26 -0.71
N LEU A 168 -11.63 -12.08 -1.11
CA LEU A 168 -10.22 -11.88 -0.81
C LEU A 168 -9.56 -10.87 -1.76
N PHE A 169 -8.56 -10.17 -1.22
CA PHE A 169 -7.68 -9.25 -1.95
C PHE A 169 -6.68 -9.98 -2.87
N ASP A 170 -6.65 -11.32 -2.82
CA ASP A 170 -5.88 -12.15 -3.75
C ASP A 170 -6.75 -13.29 -4.29
N PRO A 171 -7.28 -13.17 -5.52
CA PRO A 171 -8.02 -14.24 -6.16
C PRO A 171 -7.11 -15.28 -6.81
N VAL A 172 -5.79 -15.11 -6.68
CA VAL A 172 -4.78 -15.84 -7.39
C VAL A 172 -4.02 -16.75 -6.42
N PHE A 173 -4.00 -18.05 -6.71
CA PHE A 173 -3.27 -19.03 -5.91
C PHE A 173 -2.24 -19.75 -6.77
N GLU A 174 -0.99 -19.83 -6.30
CA GLU A 174 0.04 -20.61 -6.99
C GLU A 174 -0.22 -22.12 -6.80
N SER A 175 -0.37 -22.83 -7.90
CA SER A 175 -0.46 -24.28 -7.97
C SER A 175 0.93 -24.92 -8.04
N ARG A 176 1.03 -26.21 -7.71
CA ARG A 176 2.29 -26.96 -7.74
C ARG A 176 2.93 -27.05 -9.14
N ASP A 177 2.14 -26.80 -10.18
CA ASP A 177 2.54 -27.03 -11.57
C ASP A 177 2.93 -25.70 -12.27
N GLY A 178 3.16 -24.64 -11.49
CA GLY A 178 3.59 -23.33 -12.00
C GLY A 178 2.48 -22.47 -12.61
N TYR A 179 1.21 -22.85 -12.42
CA TYR A 179 0.05 -22.02 -12.77
C TYR A 179 -0.44 -21.22 -11.58
N GLN A 180 -0.86 -20.00 -11.85
CA GLN A 180 -1.66 -19.15 -10.98
C GLN A 180 -3.14 -19.45 -11.25
N THR A 181 -3.82 -20.06 -10.28
CA THR A 181 -5.25 -20.39 -10.36
C THR A 181 -6.07 -19.20 -9.90
N VAL A 182 -6.97 -18.73 -10.75
CA VAL A 182 -7.84 -17.58 -10.54
C VAL A 182 -9.24 -18.05 -10.17
N GLN A 183 -9.83 -17.47 -9.12
CA GLN A 183 -11.19 -17.76 -8.68
C GLN A 183 -12.13 -16.59 -8.94
N ALA A 184 -13.44 -16.85 -8.89
CA ALA A 184 -14.45 -15.80 -8.95
C ALA A 184 -14.30 -14.81 -7.79
N THR A 185 -14.47 -13.52 -8.07
CA THR A 185 -14.26 -12.43 -7.10
C THR A 185 -15.52 -11.62 -6.87
N ALA A 186 -15.69 -11.15 -5.64
CA ALA A 186 -16.66 -10.13 -5.29
C ALA A 186 -15.98 -9.05 -4.44
N GLY A 187 -15.87 -7.84 -4.97
CA GLY A 187 -15.18 -6.73 -4.33
C GLY A 187 -15.76 -5.38 -4.74
N PHE A 188 -15.29 -4.31 -4.12
CA PHE A 188 -15.65 -2.97 -4.57
C PHE A 188 -14.97 -2.64 -5.90
N ALA A 189 -15.68 -1.94 -6.79
CA ALA A 189 -15.04 -1.26 -7.91
C ALA A 189 -13.90 -0.36 -7.40
N PRO A 190 -12.81 -0.15 -8.16
CA PRO A 190 -11.68 0.69 -7.75
C PRO A 190 -12.10 2.09 -7.27
N GLU A 191 -13.08 2.70 -7.94
CA GLU A 191 -13.64 4.01 -7.57
C GLU A 191 -14.34 4.00 -6.22
N ALA A 192 -15.12 2.94 -5.97
CA ALA A 192 -15.83 2.75 -4.71
C ALA A 192 -14.85 2.47 -3.57
N ALA A 193 -13.85 1.62 -3.80
CA ALA A 193 -12.77 1.35 -2.85
C ALA A 193 -12.00 2.64 -2.49
N ALA A 194 -11.64 3.47 -3.48
CA ALA A 194 -10.97 4.76 -3.25
C ALA A 194 -11.84 5.70 -2.39
N THR A 195 -13.15 5.75 -2.68
CA THR A 195 -14.11 6.55 -1.92
C THR A 195 -14.23 6.09 -0.47
N LEU A 196 -14.33 4.77 -0.25
CA LEU A 196 -14.36 4.16 1.08
C LEU A 196 -13.09 4.47 1.86
N GLN A 197 -11.93 4.29 1.24
CA GLN A 197 -10.65 4.56 1.88
C GLN A 197 -10.49 6.04 2.27
N PHE A 198 -10.96 6.96 1.42
CA PHE A 198 -11.04 8.37 1.73
C PHE A 198 -11.89 8.64 2.97
N ILE A 199 -13.11 8.10 3.03
CA ILE A 199 -14.03 8.27 4.15
C ILE A 199 -13.41 7.72 5.45
N VAL A 200 -12.82 6.52 5.40
CA VAL A 200 -12.16 5.90 6.56
C VAL A 200 -11.02 6.78 7.08
N TYR A 201 -10.15 7.29 6.21
CA TYR A 201 -9.06 8.17 6.65
C TYR A 201 -9.55 9.54 7.13
N VAL A 202 -10.64 10.08 6.60
CA VAL A 202 -11.28 11.30 7.16
C VAL A 202 -11.77 11.03 8.58
N ILE A 203 -12.43 9.89 8.82
CA ILE A 203 -12.89 9.50 10.16
C ILE A 203 -11.69 9.31 11.10
N LEU A 204 -10.61 8.67 10.65
CA LEU A 204 -9.37 8.51 11.41
C LEU A 204 -8.75 9.88 11.76
N MET A 205 -8.67 10.80 10.80
CA MET A 205 -8.14 12.15 11.01
C MET A 205 -8.96 12.90 12.08
N ILE A 206 -10.28 12.89 11.97
CA ILE A 206 -11.18 13.54 12.93
C ILE A 206 -11.09 12.89 14.33
N SER A 207 -10.85 11.58 14.39
CA SER A 207 -10.81 10.85 15.66
C SER A 207 -9.46 10.92 16.36
N ILE A 208 -8.36 10.93 15.61
CA ILE A 208 -6.99 10.81 16.14
C ILE A 208 -6.33 12.17 16.32
N VAL A 209 -6.39 13.06 15.32
CA VAL A 209 -5.66 14.35 15.38
C VAL A 209 -6.02 15.19 16.61
N PRO A 210 -7.29 15.30 17.05
CA PRO A 210 -7.62 16.05 18.26
C PRO A 210 -6.95 15.53 19.54
N LEU A 211 -6.64 14.23 19.62
CA LEU A 211 -5.95 13.63 20.77
C LEU A 211 -4.51 14.13 20.91
N PHE A 212 -3.91 14.61 19.81
CA PHE A 212 -2.52 15.07 19.71
C PHE A 212 -2.37 16.54 19.32
N PHE A 213 -3.47 17.30 19.19
CA PHE A 213 -3.45 18.65 18.65
C PHE A 213 -2.49 19.59 19.40
N ASN A 214 -2.46 19.50 20.73
CA ASN A 214 -1.58 20.32 21.55
C ASN A 214 -0.10 19.95 21.34
N GLN A 215 0.21 18.66 21.18
CA GLN A 215 1.56 18.16 20.90
C GLN A 215 2.02 18.63 19.53
N LEU A 216 1.20 18.44 18.49
CA LEU A 216 1.45 18.92 17.14
C LEU A 216 1.75 20.43 17.14
N LYS A 217 0.91 21.23 17.79
CA LYS A 217 1.10 22.68 17.89
C LYS A 217 2.38 23.06 18.63
N SER A 218 2.67 22.38 19.74
CA SER A 218 3.87 22.61 20.53
C SER A 218 5.14 22.28 19.75
N GLU A 219 5.19 21.11 19.12
CA GLU A 219 6.37 20.62 18.38
C GLU A 219 6.64 21.44 17.12
N TRP A 220 5.58 21.95 16.49
CA TRP A 220 5.71 22.91 15.40
C TRP A 220 6.42 24.18 15.88
N ARG A 221 5.91 24.80 16.94
CA ARG A 221 6.45 26.05 17.50
C ARG A 221 7.86 25.87 18.05
N SER A 222 8.11 24.78 18.77
CA SER A 222 9.42 24.51 19.36
C SER A 222 10.50 24.20 18.32
N SER A 223 10.13 23.81 17.09
CA SER A 223 11.10 23.58 16.02
C SER A 223 11.84 24.86 15.64
N LYS A 224 11.17 26.02 15.70
CA LYS A 224 11.66 27.33 15.23
C LYS A 224 12.19 27.31 13.78
N LEU A 225 11.85 26.27 13.01
CA LEU A 225 12.25 26.13 11.62
C LEU A 225 11.34 26.98 10.74
N SER A 226 11.94 27.70 9.79
CA SER A 226 11.18 28.23 8.66
C SER A 226 10.74 27.07 7.74
N LEU A 227 9.84 27.34 6.80
CA LEU A 227 9.43 26.33 5.80
C LEU A 227 10.63 25.74 5.05
N ALA A 228 11.61 26.57 4.68
CA ALA A 228 12.84 26.11 4.04
C ALA A 228 13.74 25.27 4.97
N GLY A 229 13.65 25.49 6.29
CA GLY A 229 14.40 24.71 7.28
C GLY A 229 13.98 23.24 7.36
N TRP A 230 12.78 22.89 6.88
CA TRP A 230 12.33 21.50 6.79
C TRP A 230 12.94 20.74 5.61
N LEU A 231 13.37 21.42 4.55
CA LEU A 231 13.85 20.77 3.33
C LEU A 231 15.05 19.82 3.58
N PRO A 232 16.10 20.20 4.33
CA PRO A 232 17.19 19.27 4.62
C PRO A 232 16.74 18.04 5.42
N ILE A 233 15.80 18.21 6.36
CA ILE A 233 15.23 17.10 7.14
C ILE A 233 14.49 16.13 6.21
N ILE A 234 13.69 16.67 5.29
CA ILE A 234 12.94 15.90 4.30
C ILE A 234 13.90 15.14 3.39
N LEU A 235 14.91 15.80 2.82
CA LEU A 235 15.86 15.19 1.89
C LEU A 235 16.73 14.10 2.56
N ILE A 236 17.25 14.38 3.76
CA ILE A 236 18.05 13.39 4.52
C ILE A 236 17.15 12.23 4.99
N GLY A 237 15.93 12.52 5.43
CA GLY A 237 14.96 11.48 5.78
C GLY A 237 14.57 10.61 4.60
N TYR A 238 14.34 11.22 3.43
CA TYR A 238 14.07 10.49 2.19
C TYR A 238 15.27 9.64 1.74
N PHE A 239 16.50 10.12 1.95
CA PHE A 239 17.69 9.29 1.76
C PHE A 239 17.67 8.03 2.66
N TYR A 240 17.25 8.15 3.93
CA TYR A 240 17.04 6.97 4.78
C TYR A 240 15.92 6.06 4.27
N MET A 241 14.86 6.60 3.68
CA MET A 241 13.81 5.79 3.04
C MET A 241 14.37 5.01 1.84
N ILE A 242 15.16 5.64 0.96
CA ILE A 242 15.83 4.95 -0.16
C ILE A 242 16.75 3.84 0.36
N ALA A 243 17.60 4.14 1.34
CA ALA A 243 18.49 3.15 1.93
C ALA A 243 17.70 1.99 2.56
N GLY A 244 16.60 2.31 3.24
CA GLY A 244 15.66 1.35 3.79
C GLY A 244 15.03 0.46 2.71
N ASN A 245 14.54 1.03 1.61
CA ASN A 245 13.99 0.27 0.50
C ASN A 245 15.01 -0.70 -0.13
N ILE A 246 16.27 -0.28 -0.30
CA ILE A 246 17.34 -1.16 -0.81
C ILE A 246 17.55 -2.34 0.15
N VAL A 247 17.64 -2.07 1.46
CA VAL A 247 17.81 -3.12 2.47
C VAL A 247 16.58 -4.03 2.55
N GLY A 248 15.37 -3.46 2.53
CA GLY A 248 14.11 -4.18 2.56
C GLY A 248 13.96 -5.12 1.37
N ASN A 249 14.28 -4.65 0.16
CA ASN A 249 14.24 -5.47 -1.04
C ASN A 249 15.30 -6.58 -1.02
N ALA A 250 16.51 -6.30 -0.52
CA ALA A 250 17.53 -7.34 -0.35
C ALA A 250 17.09 -8.42 0.65
N LEU A 251 16.49 -8.02 1.77
CA LEU A 251 15.94 -8.96 2.76
C LEU A 251 14.76 -9.75 2.20
N SER A 252 13.87 -9.08 1.45
CA SER A 252 12.76 -9.73 0.75
C SER A 252 13.25 -10.79 -0.23
N GLY A 253 14.34 -10.52 -0.97
CA GLY A 253 14.93 -11.51 -1.90
C GLY A 253 15.51 -12.73 -1.19
N ILE A 254 16.15 -12.52 -0.02
CA ILE A 254 16.63 -13.62 0.82
C ILE A 254 15.44 -14.46 1.33
N LEU A 255 14.40 -13.80 1.85
CA LEU A 255 13.21 -14.49 2.36
C LEU A 255 12.45 -15.21 1.24
N SER A 256 12.34 -14.61 0.06
CA SER A 256 11.76 -15.22 -1.13
C SER A 256 12.44 -16.55 -1.46
N THR A 257 13.78 -16.58 -1.43
CA THR A 257 14.55 -17.81 -1.61
C THR A 257 14.31 -18.83 -0.50
N LEU A 258 14.25 -18.39 0.76
CA LEU A 258 14.09 -19.27 1.93
C LEU A 258 12.69 -19.91 2.01
N PHE A 259 11.66 -19.16 1.62
CA PHE A 259 10.26 -19.59 1.66
C PHE A 259 9.77 -20.17 0.33
N ASN A 260 10.63 -20.19 -0.71
CA ASN A 260 10.28 -20.59 -2.07
C ASN A 260 9.00 -19.87 -2.55
N TYR A 261 8.97 -18.55 -2.35
CA TYR A 261 7.85 -17.68 -2.70
C TYR A 261 8.38 -16.53 -3.56
N GLU A 262 7.79 -16.33 -4.73
CA GLU A 262 8.21 -15.29 -5.66
C GLU A 262 7.95 -13.90 -5.07
N MET A 263 8.89 -12.97 -5.20
CA MET A 263 8.65 -11.59 -4.76
C MET A 263 7.59 -10.94 -5.63
N THR A 264 6.45 -10.63 -5.04
CA THR A 264 5.32 -9.98 -5.68
C THR A 264 5.07 -8.61 -5.07
N THR A 265 4.27 -7.79 -5.74
CA THR A 265 3.70 -6.59 -5.12
C THR A 265 2.80 -7.02 -3.98
N SER A 266 2.92 -6.38 -2.81
CA SER A 266 2.03 -6.67 -1.67
C SER A 266 0.57 -6.36 -2.02
N LEU A 267 -0.37 -7.06 -1.41
CA LEU A 267 -1.80 -6.81 -1.67
C LEU A 267 -2.21 -5.39 -1.30
N ASN A 268 -1.60 -4.83 -0.25
CA ASN A 268 -1.82 -3.44 0.13
C ASN A 268 -1.32 -2.47 -0.96
N GLN A 269 -0.12 -2.68 -1.50
CA GLN A 269 0.41 -1.81 -2.56
C GLN A 269 -0.42 -1.95 -3.84
N ALA A 270 -0.78 -3.18 -4.24
CA ALA A 270 -1.60 -3.44 -5.41
C ALA A 270 -2.99 -2.78 -5.32
N ALA A 271 -3.63 -2.86 -4.15
CA ALA A 271 -4.92 -2.20 -3.93
C ALA A 271 -4.81 -0.67 -3.99
N ILE A 272 -3.74 -0.09 -3.44
CA ILE A 272 -3.48 1.35 -3.52
C ILE A 272 -3.29 1.79 -4.97
N GLU A 273 -2.49 1.06 -5.75
CA GLU A 273 -2.25 1.35 -7.17
C GLU A 273 -3.53 1.28 -7.99
N GLU A 274 -4.35 0.25 -7.79
CA GLU A 274 -5.63 0.08 -8.49
C GLU A 274 -6.62 1.22 -8.16
N MET A 275 -6.78 1.56 -6.88
CA MET A 275 -7.61 2.69 -6.48
C MET A 275 -7.11 4.02 -7.05
N MET A 276 -5.79 4.20 -7.11
CA MET A 276 -5.13 5.43 -7.57
C MET A 276 -5.20 5.64 -9.09
N LEU A 277 -5.16 4.56 -9.87
CA LEU A 277 -5.26 4.61 -11.33
C LEU A 277 -6.72 4.62 -11.82
N SER A 278 -7.69 4.45 -10.92
CA SER A 278 -9.12 4.59 -11.23
C SER A 278 -9.53 6.03 -11.58
N SER A 279 -10.74 6.19 -12.12
CA SER A 279 -11.31 7.51 -12.39
C SER A 279 -11.48 8.39 -11.15
N SER A 280 -11.46 7.78 -9.95
CA SER A 280 -11.53 8.45 -8.65
C SER A 280 -10.17 8.52 -7.93
N GLY A 281 -9.06 8.37 -8.66
CA GLY A 281 -7.70 8.31 -8.11
C GLY A 281 -7.32 9.41 -7.12
N LEU A 282 -7.85 10.63 -7.28
CA LEU A 282 -7.64 11.73 -6.33
C LEU A 282 -8.12 11.41 -4.90
N LEU A 283 -9.19 10.63 -4.77
CA LEU A 283 -9.72 10.17 -3.48
C LEU A 283 -8.76 9.19 -2.79
N MET A 284 -7.86 8.54 -3.52
CA MET A 284 -6.81 7.71 -2.94
C MET A 284 -5.51 8.50 -2.70
N ILE A 285 -5.14 9.40 -3.62
CA ILE A 285 -3.92 10.21 -3.52
C ILE A 285 -3.93 11.09 -2.27
N ILE A 286 -5.06 11.73 -1.95
CA ILE A 286 -5.15 12.62 -0.78
C ILE A 286 -4.86 11.86 0.54
N PRO A 287 -5.50 10.71 0.82
CA PRO A 287 -5.15 9.88 1.97
C PRO A 287 -3.69 9.44 1.97
N VAL A 288 -3.18 8.88 0.86
CA VAL A 288 -1.80 8.34 0.79
C VAL A 288 -0.76 9.41 1.08
N VAL A 289 -0.92 10.61 0.54
CA VAL A 289 0.09 11.68 0.66
C VAL A 289 -0.08 12.51 1.92
N PHE A 290 -1.31 12.70 2.41
CA PHE A 290 -1.58 13.65 3.50
C PHE A 290 -2.17 13.01 4.76
N PHE A 291 -3.25 12.23 4.65
CA PHE A 291 -3.94 11.75 5.85
C PHE A 291 -3.23 10.58 6.53
N ALA A 292 -2.83 9.58 5.75
CA ALA A 292 -2.12 8.41 6.24
C ALA A 292 -0.82 8.77 6.94
N PRO A 293 0.09 9.61 6.38
CA PRO A 293 1.31 10.03 7.07
C PRO A 293 1.03 10.72 8.41
N VAL A 294 -0.02 11.52 8.51
CA VAL A 294 -0.37 12.19 9.79
C VAL A 294 -0.88 11.16 10.80
N VAL A 295 -1.88 10.36 10.42
CA VAL A 295 -2.51 9.38 11.33
C VAL A 295 -1.49 8.32 11.78
N GLU A 296 -0.75 7.75 10.84
CA GLU A 296 0.17 6.66 11.13
C GLU A 296 1.35 7.12 11.96
N GLU A 297 1.94 8.28 11.68
CA GLU A 297 3.04 8.77 12.51
C GLU A 297 2.57 9.11 13.93
N LEU A 298 1.36 9.68 14.09
CA LEU A 298 0.78 9.89 15.42
C LEU A 298 0.57 8.58 16.20
N VAL A 299 0.13 7.50 15.55
CA VAL A 299 -0.08 6.21 16.21
C VAL A 299 1.25 5.48 16.43
N PHE A 300 2.01 5.25 15.37
CA PHE A 300 3.21 4.43 15.40
C PHE A 300 4.42 5.12 16.02
N ARG A 301 4.59 6.43 15.84
CA ARG A 301 5.71 7.15 16.49
C ARG A 301 5.29 7.81 17.77
N LYS A 302 4.20 8.58 17.79
CA LYS A 302 3.85 9.31 19.00
C LYS A 302 3.25 8.42 20.08
N ALA A 303 2.20 7.68 19.75
CA ALA A 303 1.49 6.84 20.72
C ALA A 303 2.35 5.66 21.17
N ILE A 304 2.82 4.83 20.25
CA ILE A 304 3.56 3.61 20.59
C ILE A 304 4.87 3.95 21.33
N PHE A 305 5.67 4.94 20.89
CA PHE A 305 6.92 5.27 21.60
C PHE A 305 6.68 5.69 23.05
N SER A 306 5.59 6.43 23.32
CA SER A 306 5.27 6.88 24.68
C SER A 306 4.99 5.74 25.68
N LEU A 307 4.74 4.52 25.19
CA LEU A 307 4.49 3.35 26.03
C LEU A 307 5.79 2.75 26.59
N PHE A 308 6.93 3.01 25.95
CA PHE A 308 8.22 2.43 26.30
C PHE A 308 9.17 3.49 26.89
N LYS A 309 10.02 3.06 27.82
CA LYS A 309 11.09 3.94 28.37
C LYS A 309 12.34 3.95 27.49
N ASN A 310 12.61 2.84 26.80
CA ASN A 310 13.77 2.69 25.92
C ASN A 310 13.32 2.97 24.48
N GLU A 311 13.89 4.01 23.87
CA GLU A 311 13.53 4.45 22.51
C GLU A 311 13.89 3.42 21.43
N TYR A 312 14.90 2.58 21.63
CA TYR A 312 15.25 1.51 20.70
C TYR A 312 14.27 0.33 20.78
N MET A 313 13.75 0.04 21.98
CA MET A 313 12.65 -0.92 22.13
C MET A 313 11.37 -0.38 21.49
N ALA A 314 11.06 0.90 21.70
CA ALA A 314 9.95 1.56 21.01
C ALA A 314 10.11 1.48 19.48
N LEU A 315 11.30 1.77 18.96
CA LEU A 315 11.61 1.68 17.53
C LEU A 315 11.34 0.28 16.99
N LEU A 316 11.87 -0.75 17.66
CA LEU A 316 11.67 -2.14 17.23
C LEU A 316 10.18 -2.51 17.19
N ILE A 317 9.46 -2.29 18.29
CA ILE A 317 8.04 -2.66 18.37
C ILE A 317 7.18 -1.84 17.40
N SER A 318 7.43 -0.53 17.31
CA SER A 318 6.75 0.36 16.36
C SER A 318 6.94 -0.09 14.91
N SER A 319 8.16 -0.48 14.54
CA SER A 319 8.50 -0.93 13.18
C SER A 319 7.83 -2.25 12.84
N LEU A 320 7.86 -3.20 13.78
CA LEU A 320 7.19 -4.51 13.61
C LEU A 320 5.67 -4.34 13.46
N LEU A 321 5.04 -3.53 14.31
CA LEU A 321 3.60 -3.28 14.23
C LEU A 321 3.23 -2.52 12.96
N PHE A 322 4.06 -1.57 12.53
CA PHE A 322 3.86 -0.86 11.26
C PHE A 322 3.90 -1.83 10.09
N GLY A 323 4.88 -2.74 10.05
CA GLY A 323 4.90 -3.78 9.01
C GLY A 323 3.69 -4.70 9.05
N LEU A 324 3.36 -5.23 10.23
CA LEU A 324 2.30 -6.22 10.41
C LEU A 324 0.92 -5.75 9.92
N ILE A 325 0.56 -4.48 10.14
CA ILE A 325 -0.75 -3.98 9.69
C ILE A 325 -0.84 -3.91 8.16
N HIS A 326 0.26 -3.63 7.45
CA HIS A 326 0.29 -3.45 6.00
C HIS A 326 0.24 -4.77 5.22
N VAL A 327 0.60 -5.88 5.86
CA VAL A 327 0.53 -7.22 5.26
C VAL A 327 -0.52 -8.12 5.90
N SER A 328 -1.40 -7.55 6.72
CA SER A 328 -2.44 -8.33 7.43
C SER A 328 -3.45 -9.00 6.50
N SER A 329 -3.55 -8.56 5.24
CA SER A 329 -4.41 -9.14 4.20
C SER A 329 -3.72 -10.19 3.32
N GLU A 330 -2.40 -10.40 3.46
CA GLU A 330 -1.65 -11.34 2.63
C GLU A 330 -2.21 -12.77 2.73
N ALA A 331 -2.35 -13.45 1.59
CA ALA A 331 -3.05 -14.74 1.48
C ALA A 331 -2.30 -15.93 2.08
N SER A 332 -0.98 -15.80 2.30
CA SER A 332 -0.15 -16.87 2.86
C SER A 332 0.89 -16.33 3.84
N LEU A 333 1.37 -17.21 4.73
CA LEU A 333 2.46 -16.88 5.64
C LEU A 333 3.75 -16.51 4.89
N ALA A 334 4.01 -17.15 3.74
CA ALA A 334 5.17 -16.85 2.93
C ALA A 334 5.08 -15.43 2.35
N ALA A 335 3.95 -15.07 1.75
CA ALA A 335 3.67 -13.71 1.27
C ALA A 335 3.75 -12.68 2.41
N PHE A 336 3.13 -12.98 3.55
CA PHE A 336 3.19 -12.14 4.75
C PHE A 336 4.63 -11.82 5.18
N VAL A 337 5.51 -12.82 5.22
CA VAL A 337 6.89 -12.65 5.67
C VAL A 337 7.74 -11.94 4.60
N VAL A 338 7.62 -12.36 3.33
CA VAL A 338 8.39 -11.79 2.21
C VAL A 338 8.01 -10.33 1.98
N ASN A 339 6.72 -10.02 1.87
CA ASN A 339 6.24 -8.66 1.63
C ASN A 339 6.34 -7.80 2.91
N GLY A 340 6.16 -8.40 4.10
CA GLY A 340 6.13 -7.66 5.36
C GLY A 340 7.47 -7.01 5.73
N VAL A 341 8.60 -7.60 5.32
CA VAL A 341 9.93 -7.09 5.69
C VAL A 341 10.18 -5.68 5.15
N THR A 342 9.67 -5.35 3.95
CA THR A 342 9.84 -4.03 3.34
C THR A 342 9.12 -2.95 4.16
N TYR A 343 7.91 -3.24 4.63
CA TYR A 343 7.16 -2.34 5.50
C TYR A 343 7.78 -2.23 6.90
N ILE A 344 8.32 -3.32 7.47
CA ILE A 344 9.05 -3.26 8.75
C ILE A 344 10.25 -2.32 8.62
N VAL A 345 11.02 -2.43 7.54
CA VAL A 345 12.19 -1.58 7.29
C VAL A 345 11.78 -0.12 7.06
N SER A 346 10.70 0.15 6.33
CA SER A 346 10.13 1.50 6.20
C SER A 346 9.71 2.09 7.55
N GLY A 347 9.03 1.28 8.38
CA GLY A 347 8.67 1.64 9.74
C GLY A 347 9.89 1.98 10.60
N PHE A 348 10.98 1.23 10.44
CA PHE A 348 12.26 1.49 11.09
C PHE A 348 12.89 2.80 10.62
N ALA A 349 12.94 3.05 9.31
CA ALA A 349 13.52 4.26 8.73
C ALA A 349 12.81 5.52 9.24
N LEU A 350 11.46 5.52 9.21
CA LEU A 350 10.64 6.62 9.74
C LEU A 350 10.79 6.78 11.26
N GLY A 351 10.85 5.67 12.01
CA GLY A 351 11.10 5.72 13.45
C GLY A 351 12.49 6.26 13.79
N TYR A 352 13.50 5.95 12.98
CA TYR A 352 14.84 6.48 13.12
C TYR A 352 14.88 7.99 12.81
N VAL A 353 14.18 8.45 11.75
CA VAL A 353 13.99 9.88 11.46
C VAL A 353 13.38 10.59 12.67
N TYR A 354 12.35 10.01 13.28
CA TYR A 354 11.71 10.56 14.47
C TYR A 354 12.68 10.72 15.66
N ILE A 355 13.46 9.68 15.97
CA ILE A 355 14.49 9.73 17.04
C ILE A 355 15.55 10.80 16.74
N LYS A 356 16.09 10.81 15.51
CA LYS A 356 17.15 11.75 15.11
C LYS A 356 16.73 13.20 15.15
N ASN A 357 15.44 13.47 14.94
CA ASN A 357 14.87 14.81 15.02
C ASN A 357 14.29 15.11 16.41
N LYS A 358 14.87 14.54 17.47
CA LYS A 358 14.53 14.80 18.87
C LYS A 358 13.04 14.57 19.16
N HIS A 359 12.45 13.55 18.56
CA HIS A 359 11.03 13.19 18.75
C HIS A 359 10.05 14.28 18.29
N ASN A 360 10.46 15.13 17.34
CA ASN A 360 9.54 16.04 16.66
C ASN A 360 8.75 15.28 15.59
N ILE A 361 7.45 15.14 15.80
CA ILE A 361 6.59 14.33 14.94
C ILE A 361 6.48 14.88 13.51
N TRP A 362 6.62 16.20 13.32
CA TRP A 362 6.54 16.81 11.99
C TRP A 362 7.66 16.35 11.07
N ALA A 363 8.84 16.03 11.62
CA ALA A 363 9.95 15.53 10.83
C ALA A 363 9.60 14.21 10.13
N SER A 364 9.01 13.26 10.86
CA SER A 364 8.64 11.97 10.28
C SER A 364 7.37 12.06 9.43
N ILE A 365 6.38 12.90 9.80
CA ILE A 365 5.21 13.20 8.96
C ILE A 365 5.63 13.72 7.59
N PHE A 366 6.53 14.71 7.52
CA PHE A 366 6.93 15.28 6.23
C PHE A 366 7.78 14.34 5.41
N VAL A 367 8.67 13.56 6.04
CA VAL A 367 9.46 12.54 5.32
C VAL A 367 8.55 11.45 4.77
N HIS A 368 7.56 10.99 5.54
CA HIS A 368 6.59 9.98 5.12
C HIS A 368 5.73 10.52 3.96
N ALA A 369 5.11 11.70 4.13
CA ALA A 369 4.32 12.35 3.08
C ALA A 369 5.12 12.58 1.79
N PHE A 370 6.38 13.03 1.92
CA PHE A 370 7.25 13.21 0.76
C PHE A 370 7.59 11.89 0.08
N SER A 371 7.92 10.84 0.85
CA SER A 371 8.19 9.51 0.31
C SER A 371 6.97 8.98 -0.46
N ASN A 372 5.77 9.12 0.10
CA ASN A 372 4.53 8.69 -0.56
C ASN A 372 4.24 9.52 -1.81
N ALA A 373 4.46 10.84 -1.77
CA ALA A 373 4.30 11.70 -2.95
C ALA A 373 5.25 11.29 -4.08
N VAL A 374 6.50 10.94 -3.78
CA VAL A 374 7.44 10.42 -4.79
C VAL A 374 6.94 9.09 -5.35
N SER A 375 6.50 8.15 -4.51
CA SER A 375 5.93 6.87 -4.96
C SER A 375 4.72 7.08 -5.88
N VAL A 376 3.80 7.98 -5.53
CA VAL A 376 2.65 8.35 -6.38
C VAL A 376 3.11 8.83 -7.75
N ILE A 377 4.09 9.74 -7.81
CA ILE A 377 4.65 10.24 -9.08
C ILE A 377 5.23 9.07 -9.90
N MET A 378 5.96 8.16 -9.26
CA MET A 378 6.54 7.00 -9.94
C MET A 378 5.49 6.05 -10.49
N ILE A 379 4.39 5.80 -9.76
CA ILE A 379 3.26 4.98 -10.23
C ILE A 379 2.70 5.57 -11.53
N PHE A 380 2.41 6.86 -11.58
CA PHE A 380 1.89 7.50 -12.79
C PHE A 380 2.90 7.52 -13.95
N LEU A 381 4.20 7.66 -13.67
CA LEU A 381 5.24 7.61 -14.71
C LEU A 381 5.43 6.21 -15.31
N LEU A 382 5.13 5.16 -14.56
CA LEU A 382 5.26 3.76 -14.99
C LEU A 382 3.96 3.19 -15.58
N ALA A 383 2.82 3.83 -15.28
CA ALA A 383 1.51 3.44 -15.80
C ALA A 383 1.26 3.92 -17.25
N VAL A 384 2.05 4.88 -17.73
CA VAL A 384 2.09 5.35 -19.14
C VAL A 384 3.16 4.58 -19.90
#